data_AF-A0A3P7FLD5-F1
#
_entry.id   AF-A0A3P7FLD5-F1
#
_cell.length_a   1.000
_cell.length_b   1.000
_cell.length_c   1.000
_cell.angle_alpha   90.00
_cell.angle_beta   90.00
_cell.angle_gamma   90.00
#
_symmetry.space_group_name_H-M   'P 1'
#
loop_
_entity.id
_entity.type
_entity.pdbx_description
1 polymer ?
#
loop_
_entity_poly.entity_id
_entity_poly.type
_entity_poly.pdbx_seq_one_letter_code
_entity_poly.pdbx_strand_id
1 'polypeptide(L)'
;MAFGFTNANGSFFLEGHETEITNIDPVLKIFHKCNDKGIPCERTWRIGVPDKYITIGEREPKKVMDVGILNVEVVLNGETRDCIH
;
A
#
# COMPACT_ATOMS: atom_id res chain seq x y z
N MET A 1 -5.17 6.98 -7.99
CA MET A 1 -5.35 6.03 -6.85
C MET A 1 -5.73 4.62 -7.35
N ALA A 2 -5.39 3.55 -6.62
CA ALA A 2 -5.84 2.18 -6.91
C ALA A 2 -6.04 1.37 -5.61
N PHE A 3 -6.92 0.37 -5.63
CA PHE A 3 -7.20 -0.51 -4.51
C PHE A 3 -7.42 -1.96 -4.97
N GLY A 4 -7.19 -2.91 -4.07
CA GLY A 4 -7.39 -4.33 -4.33
C GLY A 4 -7.16 -5.17 -3.07
N PHE A 5 -7.57 -6.43 -3.13
CA PHE A 5 -7.35 -7.40 -2.06
C PHE A 5 -6.27 -8.38 -2.45
N THR A 6 -5.56 -8.91 -1.46
CA THR A 6 -4.66 -10.03 -1.67
C THR A 6 -5.44 -11.27 -2.09
N ASN A 7 -4.85 -12.10 -2.93
CA ASN A 7 -5.39 -13.42 -3.23
C ASN A 7 -5.20 -14.40 -2.04
N ALA A 8 -5.64 -15.65 -2.19
CA ALA A 8 -5.53 -16.68 -1.15
C ALA A 8 -4.10 -16.98 -0.69
N ASN A 9 -3.09 -16.64 -1.50
CA ASN A 9 -1.67 -16.82 -1.17
C ASN A 9 -1.03 -15.54 -0.60
N GLY A 10 -1.82 -14.49 -0.35
CA GLY A 10 -1.31 -13.20 0.14
C GLY A 10 -0.69 -12.31 -0.96
N SER A 11 -0.73 -12.71 -2.23
CA SER A 11 -0.14 -11.93 -3.33
C SER A 11 -1.11 -10.83 -3.81
N PHE A 12 -0.56 -9.70 -4.22
CA PHE A 12 -1.30 -8.59 -4.82
C PHE A 12 -0.45 -7.89 -5.87
N PHE A 13 -1.11 -7.18 -6.79
CA PHE A 13 -0.50 -6.28 -7.74
C PHE A 13 -1.39 -5.04 -7.85
N LEU A 14 -0.80 -3.86 -7.70
CA LEU A 14 -1.53 -2.59 -7.79
C LEU A 14 -0.77 -1.64 -8.71
N GLU A 15 -1.53 -0.99 -9.57
CA GLU A 15 -1.08 0.09 -10.44
C GLU A 15 -2.07 1.24 -10.32
N GLY A 16 -1.56 2.45 -10.15
CA GLY A 16 -2.37 3.65 -10.10
C GLY A 16 -1.66 4.81 -10.77
N HIS A 17 -2.45 5.79 -11.20
CA HIS A 17 -1.96 7.06 -11.73
C HIS A 17 -2.66 8.20 -11.00
N GLU A 18 -2.05 9.38 -11.07
CA GLU A 18 -2.60 10.67 -10.66
C GLU A 18 -2.04 11.76 -11.57
N THR A 19 -2.77 12.88 -11.65
CA THR A 19 -2.34 14.06 -12.43
C THR A 19 -2.04 15.20 -11.46
N GLU A 20 -0.76 15.55 -11.33
CA GLU A 20 -0.28 16.63 -10.46
C GLU A 20 0.75 17.50 -11.21
N ILE A 21 0.99 18.73 -10.74
CA ILE A 21 1.97 19.66 -11.33
C ILE A 21 3.41 19.22 -11.00
N THR A 22 3.59 18.62 -9.82
CA THR A 22 4.86 18.07 -9.33
C THR A 22 4.86 16.54 -9.38
N ASN A 23 5.91 15.90 -8.86
CA ASN A 23 5.88 14.47 -8.60
C ASN A 23 4.79 14.15 -7.57
N ILE A 24 4.17 12.98 -7.75
CA ILE A 24 3.25 12.38 -6.79
C ILE A 24 4.04 11.80 -5.60
N ASP A 25 3.40 11.67 -4.44
CA ASP A 25 3.94 11.01 -3.25
C ASP A 25 3.21 9.68 -2.96
N PRO A 26 3.47 8.60 -3.73
CA PRO A 26 2.74 7.36 -3.61
C PRO A 26 3.01 6.66 -2.27
N VAL A 27 1.93 6.22 -1.62
CA VAL A 27 1.97 5.45 -0.37
C VAL A 27 1.17 4.16 -0.55
N LEU A 28 1.81 3.02 -0.35
CA LEU A 28 1.12 1.75 -0.21
C LEU A 28 0.51 1.67 1.20
N LYS A 29 -0.82 1.59 1.27
CA LYS A 29 -1.55 1.33 2.51
C LYS A 29 -1.95 -0.14 2.56
N ILE A 30 -1.60 -0.83 3.64
CA ILE A 30 -2.03 -2.20 3.91
C ILE A 30 -2.97 -2.17 5.10
N PHE A 31 -4.21 -2.60 4.90
CA PHE A 31 -5.22 -2.73 5.94
C PHE A 31 -5.38 -4.20 6.29
N HIS A 32 -5.32 -4.56 7.57
CA HIS A 32 -5.40 -5.95 8.02
C HIS A 32 -5.96 -6.10 9.43
N LYS A 33 -6.39 -7.33 9.74
CA LYS A 33 -6.88 -7.75 11.07
C LYS A 33 -6.03 -8.86 11.70
N CYS A 34 -4.83 -9.10 11.17
CA CYS A 34 -3.92 -10.10 11.71
C CYS A 34 -3.55 -9.78 13.17
N ASN A 35 -3.71 -10.76 14.07
CA ASN A 35 -3.51 -10.64 15.52
C ASN A 35 -4.20 -9.41 16.15
N ASP A 36 -5.36 -9.01 15.61
CA ASP A 36 -6.00 -7.76 15.99
C ASP A 36 -6.99 -7.89 17.16
N LYS A 37 -7.16 -9.10 17.71
CA LYS A 37 -7.97 -9.40 18.91
C LYS A 37 -9.42 -8.89 18.85
N GLY A 38 -9.96 -8.70 17.65
CA GLY A 38 -11.33 -8.22 17.44
C GLY A 38 -11.54 -6.73 17.77
N ILE A 39 -10.47 -5.94 17.84
CA ILE A 39 -10.57 -4.50 18.06
C ILE A 39 -11.21 -3.86 16.80
N PRO A 40 -12.13 -2.88 16.94
CA PRO A 40 -12.72 -2.18 15.79
C PRO A 40 -11.67 -1.50 14.89
N CYS A 41 -12.01 -1.40 13.60
CA CYS A 41 -11.19 -0.78 12.55
C CYS A 41 -9.89 -1.56 12.27
N GLU A 42 -9.36 -1.42 11.06
CA GLU A 42 -8.25 -2.25 10.60
C GLU A 42 -6.91 -1.64 11.01
N ARG A 43 -5.95 -2.48 11.38
CA ARG A 43 -4.55 -2.07 11.54
C ARG A 43 -4.05 -1.63 10.17
N THR A 44 -3.41 -0.47 10.11
CA THR A 44 -2.99 0.16 8.85
C THR A 44 -1.49 0.41 8.86
N TRP A 45 -0.80 -0.20 7.91
CA TRP A 45 0.57 0.12 7.59
C TRP A 45 0.64 1.11 6.44
N ARG A 46 1.60 2.03 6.51
CA ARG A 46 1.90 3.00 5.46
C ARG A 46 3.34 2.83 5.03
N ILE A 47 3.55 2.46 3.77
CA ILE A 47 4.86 2.25 3.18
C ILE A 47 5.01 3.25 2.04
N GLY A 48 5.97 4.17 2.17
CA GLY A 48 6.30 5.12 1.10
C GLY A 48 6.90 4.38 -0.10
N VAL A 49 6.40 4.68 -1.29
CA VAL A 49 6.95 4.15 -2.55
C VAL A 49 7.97 5.17 -3.06
N PRO A 50 9.25 4.82 -3.21
CA PRO A 50 10.27 5.77 -3.63
C PRO A 50 10.05 6.32 -5.05
N ASP A 51 10.43 7.58 -5.28
CA ASP A 51 10.22 8.31 -6.55
C ASP A 51 10.74 7.58 -7.79
N LYS A 52 11.77 6.75 -7.65
CA LYS A 52 12.34 5.96 -8.76
C LYS A 52 11.35 4.97 -9.41
N TYR A 53 10.20 4.73 -8.79
CA TYR A 53 9.10 3.90 -9.30
C TYR A 53 7.99 4.72 -9.96
N ILE A 54 8.06 6.05 -9.93
CA ILE A 54 7.14 6.95 -10.61
C ILE A 54 7.55 7.06 -12.08
N THR A 55 6.58 6.98 -12.98
CA THR A 55 6.76 7.25 -14.42
C THR A 55 5.99 8.51 -14.79
N ILE A 56 6.67 9.50 -15.38
CA ILE A 56 6.07 10.79 -15.74
C ILE A 56 5.67 10.78 -17.22
N GLY A 57 4.48 11.30 -17.51
CA GLY A 57 3.98 11.49 -18.88
C GLY A 57 3.38 10.25 -19.52
N GLU A 58 3.37 9.11 -18.84
CA GLU A 58 2.77 7.86 -19.29
C GLU A 58 1.83 7.33 -18.20
N ARG A 59 0.76 6.64 -18.62
CA ARG A 59 -0.23 6.07 -17.70
C ARG A 59 0.28 4.80 -17.03
N GLU A 60 1.03 3.98 -17.77
CA GLU A 60 1.56 2.70 -17.30
C GLU A 60 2.95 2.90 -16.70
N PRO A 61 3.24 2.34 -15.50
CA PRO A 61 4.55 2.48 -14.86
C PRO A 61 5.58 1.57 -15.53
N LYS A 62 6.78 2.12 -15.79
CA LYS A 62 7.91 1.36 -16.38
C LYS A 62 8.63 0.45 -15.40
N LYS A 63 8.43 0.65 -14.10
CA LYS A 63 9.08 -0.12 -13.03
C LYS A 63 8.05 -0.47 -11.98
N VAL A 64 8.09 -1.73 -11.55
CA VAL A 64 7.26 -2.24 -10.45
C VAL A 64 8.14 -2.35 -9.21
N MET A 65 7.65 -1.84 -8.08
CA MET A 65 8.27 -2.05 -6.78
C MET A 65 7.84 -3.42 -6.24
N ASP A 66 8.80 -4.31 -6.05
CA ASP A 66 8.59 -5.53 -5.26
C ASP A 66 8.80 -5.20 -3.77
N VAL A 67 7.73 -5.28 -3.00
CA VAL A 67 7.73 -5.04 -1.55
C VAL A 67 8.22 -6.27 -0.76
N GLY A 68 8.41 -7.41 -1.42
CA GLY A 68 8.78 -8.68 -0.81
C GLY A 68 7.63 -9.35 -0.05
N ILE A 69 7.99 -10.26 0.86
CA ILE A 69 7.05 -10.97 1.73
C ILE A 69 7.06 -10.32 3.11
N LEU A 70 5.91 -9.78 3.51
CA LEU A 70 5.74 -9.09 4.78
C LEU A 70 4.83 -9.91 5.71
N ASN A 71 5.31 -10.21 6.92
CA ASN A 71 4.46 -10.79 7.97
C ASN A 71 3.72 -9.67 8.69
N VAL A 72 2.43 -9.50 8.39
CA VAL A 72 1.56 -8.45 8.96
C VAL A 72 1.12 -8.70 10.41
N GLU A 73 1.64 -9.72 11.09
CA GLU A 73 1.44 -9.89 12.53
C GLU A 73 2.19 -8.82 13.33
N VAL A 74 3.38 -8.43 12.87
CA VAL A 74 4.26 -7.50 13.60
C VAL A 74 3.60 -6.13 13.77
N VAL A 75 4.03 -5.37 14.78
CA VAL A 75 3.58 -3.98 14.95
C VAL A 75 4.68 -3.08 14.45
N LEU A 76 4.40 -2.27 13.43
CA LEU A 76 5.35 -1.27 12.94
C LEU A 76 5.26 0.01 13.78
N ASN A 77 6.40 0.68 13.95
CA ASN A 77 6.40 2.02 14.54
C ASN A 77 5.64 2.98 13.60
N GLY A 78 4.67 3.71 14.15
CA GLY A 78 3.76 4.57 13.37
C GLY A 78 2.58 3.83 12.73
N GLU A 79 2.33 2.56 13.09
CA GLU A 79 1.08 1.88 12.75
C GLU A 79 -0.13 2.64 13.29
N THR A 80 -1.15 2.81 12.45
CA THR A 80 -2.41 3.47 12.80
C THR A 80 -3.57 2.48 12.68
N ARG A 81 -4.79 2.93 13.00
CA ARG A 81 -6.02 2.18 12.72
C ARG A 81 -6.95 3.05 11.88
N ASP A 82 -7.52 2.48 10.83
CA ASP A 82 -8.47 3.19 9.96
C ASP A 82 -9.78 2.40 9.82
N CYS A 83 -10.88 3.14 9.87
CA CYS A 83 -12.24 2.62 9.80
C CYS A 83 -12.87 2.88 8.43
N ILE A 84 -12.20 3.65 7.57
CA ILE A 84 -12.69 4.11 6.28
C ILE A 84 -11.69 3.67 5.22
N HIS A 85 -12.18 2.82 4.30
CA HIS A 85 -11.44 2.38 3.12
C HIS A 85 -11.79 3.22 1.90
#